data_AF-A0A8S9KZP1-F1
#
_entry.id   AF-A0A8S9KZP1-F1
#
_cell.length_a   1.000
_cell.length_b   1.000
_cell.length_c   1.000
_cell.angle_alpha   90.00
_cell.angle_beta   90.00
_cell.angle_gamma   90.00
#
_symmetry.space_group_name_H-M   'P 1'
#
loop_
_entity.id
_entity.type
_entity.pdbx_description
1 polymer ?
#
loop_
_entity_poly.entity_id
_entity_poly.type
_entity_poly.pdbx_seq_one_letter_code
_entity_poly.pdbx_strand_id
1 'polypeptide(L)' 'MGDSSPAAYIHMVQYMIEKCLIFNMSKEECMKALSENANINPVITSTGLHFFS' A
#
# COMPACT_ATOMS: atom_id res chain seq x y z
N MET A 1 21.35 -13.78 -3.20
CA MET A 1 20.69 -13.08 -2.09
C MET A 1 20.88 -11.58 -2.31
N GLY A 2 19.96 -10.95 -3.03
CA GLY A 2 20.12 -9.55 -3.42
C GLY A 2 18.88 -8.97 -4.10
N ASP A 3 17.69 -9.31 -3.62
CA ASP A 3 16.43 -8.86 -4.23
C ASP A 3 15.80 -7.69 -3.46
N SER A 4 16.61 -6.97 -2.66
CA SER A 4 16.25 -5.71 -2.01
C SER A 4 16.28 -4.54 -3.01
N SER A 5 15.83 -4.77 -4.24
CA SER A 5 15.71 -3.71 -5.23
C SER A 5 14.50 -2.84 -4.88
N PRO A 6 14.62 -1.50 -4.88
CA PRO A 6 13.49 -0.60 -4.77
C PRO A 6 12.36 -0.93 -5.75
N ALA A 7 12.68 -1.51 -6.92
CA ALA A 7 11.69 -1.96 -7.89
C ALA A 7 10.80 -3.09 -7.36
N ALA A 8 11.37 -4.06 -6.63
CA ALA A 8 10.60 -5.16 -6.05
C ALA A 8 9.57 -4.64 -5.02
N TYR A 9 9.98 -3.66 -4.21
CA TYR A 9 9.10 -2.98 -3.26
C TYR A 9 7.98 -2.19 -3.97
N ILE A 10 8.31 -1.45 -5.04
CA ILE A 10 7.33 -0.69 -5.82
C ILE A 10 6.29 -1.62 -6.47
N HIS A 11 6.75 -2.71 -7.11
CA HIS A 11 5.84 -3.69 -7.73
C HIS A 11 4.92 -4.36 -6.70
N MET A 12 5.45 -4.65 -5.50
CA MET A 12 4.66 -5.24 -4.42
C MET A 12 3.55 -4.29 -3.94
N VAL A 13 3.87 -3.01 -3.74
CA VAL A 13 2.88 -1.98 -3.37
C VAL A 13 1.83 -1.82 -4.47
N GLN A 14 2.25 -1.73 -5.73
CA GLN A 14 1.36 -1.54 -6.86
C GLN A 14 0.36 -2.71 -6.99
N TYR A 15 0.85 -3.95 -6.90
CA TYR A 15 0.02 -5.15 -6.92
C TYR A 15 -1.06 -5.13 -5.83
N MET A 16 -0.70 -4.68 -4.63
CA MET A 16 -1.66 -4.62 -3.51
C MET A 16 -2.71 -3.53 -3.69
N ILE A 17 -2.33 -2.37 -4.24
CA ILE A 17 -3.28 -1.31 -4.62
C ILE A 17 -4.26 -1.83 -5.69
N GLU A 18 -3.76 -2.50 -6.73
CA GLU A 18 -4.58 -3.09 -7.79
C GLU A 18 -5.59 -4.09 -7.22
N LYS A 19 -5.16 -4.96 -6.29
CA LYS A 19 -6.09 -5.88 -5.61
C LYS A 19 -7.15 -5.14 -4.81
N CYS A 20 -6.79 -4.11 -4.06
CA CYS A 20 -7.77 -3.33 -3.30
C CYS A 20 -8.84 -2.71 -4.21
N LEU A 21 -8.43 -2.20 -5.38
CA LEU A 21 -9.35 -1.64 -6.38
C LEU A 21 -10.24 -2.71 -7.02
N ILE A 22 -9.68 -3.87 -7.39
CA ILE A 22 -10.43 -4.99 -7.99
C ILE A 22 -11.46 -5.56 -7.00
N PHE A 23 -11.12 -5.65 -5.72
CA PHE A 23 -12.01 -6.15 -4.68
C PHE A 23 -12.97 -5.09 -4.12
N ASN A 24 -12.96 -3.86 -4.66
CA ASN A 24 -13.74 -2.73 -4.14
C ASN A 24 -13.55 -2.53 -2.62
N MET A 25 -12.35 -2.82 -2.11
CA MET A 25 -12.03 -2.72 -0.69
C MET A 25 -12.08 -1.27 -0.24
N SER A 26 -12.60 -1.06 0.98
CA SER A 26 -12.50 0.23 1.64
C SER A 26 -11.02 0.61 1.89
N LYS A 27 -10.77 1.91 2.08
CA LYS A 27 -9.42 2.40 2.39
C LYS A 27 -8.87 1.71 3.64
N GLU A 28 -9.68 1.50 4.69
CA GLU A 28 -9.24 0.80 5.91
C GLU A 28 -8.85 -0.65 5.65
N GLU A 29 -9.63 -1.40 4.87
CA GLU A 29 -9.34 -2.79 4.53
C GLU A 29 -8.06 -2.91 3.69
N CYS A 30 -7.87 -1.97 2.76
CA CYS A 30 -6.65 -1.93 1.96
C CYS A 30 -5.41 -1.62 2.83
N MET A 31 -5.51 -0.65 3.74
CA MET A 31 -4.43 -0.30 4.68
C MET A 31 -4.08 -1.46 5.59
N LYS A 32 -5.08 -2.20 6.09
CA LYS A 32 -4.87 -3.38 6.92
C LYS A 32 -4.19 -4.51 6.12
N ALA A 33 -4.67 -4.79 4.91
CA ALA A 33 -4.08 -5.81 4.04
C ALA A 33 -2.64 -5.46 3.65
N LEU A 34 -2.34 -4.19 3.39
CA LEU A 34 -0.99 -3.67 3.17
C LEU A 34 -0.11 -3.85 4.40
N SER A 35 -0.58 -3.45 5.58
CA SER A 35 0.19 -3.60 6.82
C SER A 35 0.49 -5.06 7.16
N GLU A 36 -0.46 -5.96 6.98
CA GLU A 36 -0.31 -7.38 7.37
C GLU A 36 0.53 -8.18 6.38
N ASN A 37 0.38 -7.96 5.06
CA ASN A 37 1.07 -8.77 4.06
C ASN A 37 2.40 -8.16 3.59
N ALA A 38 2.60 -6.85 3.80
CA ALA A 38 3.78 -6.13 3.33
C ALA A 38 4.62 -5.51 4.44
N ASN A 39 4.12 -5.50 5.68
CA ASN A 39 4.72 -4.76 6.79
C ASN A 39 4.95 -3.28 6.46
N ILE A 40 4.08 -2.72 5.59
CA ILE A 40 4.12 -1.33 5.16
C ILE A 40 3.24 -0.51 6.09
N ASN A 41 3.81 0.51 6.71
CA ASN A 41 3.05 1.40 7.57
C ASN A 41 2.15 2.29 6.70
N PRO A 42 0.81 2.14 6.74
CA PRO A 42 -0.10 2.77 5.78
C PRO A 42 -0.32 4.27 6.01
N VAL A 43 0.47 4.89 6.90
CA VAL A 43 0.50 6.35 7.13
C VAL A 43 0.80 7.11 5.83
N ILE A 44 1.48 6.47 4.88
CA ILE A 44 1.99 7.07 3.64
C ILE A 44 0.89 7.18 2.56
N THR A 45 -0.18 6.38 2.59
CA THR A 45 -1.27 6.39 1.59
C THR A 45 -2.35 7.45 1.85
N SER A 46 -2.18 8.30 2.87
CA SER A 46 -3.03 9.47 3.12
C SER A 46 -2.41 10.77 2.58
N THR A 47 -1.67 10.71 1.48
CA THR A 47 -1.32 11.89 0.69
C THR A 47 -2.57 12.37 -0.04
N GLY A 48 -3.38 13.20 0.62
CA GLY A 48 -4.49 13.86 -0.07
C GLY A 48 -5.35 14.83 0.73
N LEU A 49 -5.49 14.72 2.05
CA LEU A 49 -6.45 15.59 2.76
C LEU A 49 -6.10 16.02 4.19
N HIS A 50 -4.91 15.70 4.72
CA HIS A 50 -4.52 16.08 6.08
C HIS A 50 -3.24 16.93 6.17
N PHE A 51 -2.75 17.44 5.03
CA PHE A 51 -1.65 18.40 4.95
C PHE A 51 -2.11 19.81 4.48
N PHE A 52 -3.43 20.02 4.26
CA PHE A 52 -4.00 21.31 3.79
C PHE A 52 -5.08 21.91 4.69
N SER A 53 -5.17 21.51 5.97
CA SER A 53 -5.99 22.19 6.97
C SER A 53 -5.18 22.50 8.21
#